data_AF-A0A3S1P0T4-F1
#
_entry.id   AF-A0A3S1P0T4-F1
#
_cell.length_a   1.000
_cell.length_b   1.000
_cell.length_c   1.000
_cell.angle_alpha   90.00
_cell.angle_beta   90.00
_cell.angle_gamma   90.00
#
_symmetry.space_group_name_H-M   'P 1'
#
loop_
_entity.id
_entity.type
_entity.pdbx_description
1 polymer ?
#
loop_
_entity_poly.entity_id
_entity_poly.type
_entity_poly.pdbx_seq_one_letter_code
_entity_poly.pdbx_strand_id
1 'polypeptide(L)' 'TWVSLHHGGGVGMGFSQHAGMVIVADGTAEAAKRLERVLWNDPATGVMRHADAGYDIAIECAKEHQLNLPGILG' A
#
# COMPACT_ATOMS: atom_id res chain seq x y z
N THR A 1 15.22 -5.70 6.19
CA THR A 1 13.92 -5.65 5.48
C THR A 1 13.05 -6.79 5.96
N TRP A 2 11.77 -6.55 6.22
CA TRP A 2 10.79 -7.57 6.62
C TRP A 2 9.34 -7.10 6.39
N VAL A 3 8.41 -8.06 6.46
CA VAL A 3 6.95 -7.86 6.42
C VAL A 3 6.34 -8.59 7.62
N SER A 4 5.26 -8.07 8.17
CA SER A 4 4.54 -8.67 9.30
C SER A 4 3.03 -8.65 9.07
N LEU A 5 2.35 -9.71 9.49
CA LEU A 5 0.89 -9.81 9.52
C LEU A 5 0.44 -10.09 10.94
N HIS A 6 -0.32 -9.18 11.51
CA HIS A 6 -0.71 -9.21 12.92
C HIS A 6 -2.24 -9.24 13.05
N HIS A 7 -2.70 -9.84 14.15
CA HIS A 7 -4.10 -9.89 14.53
C HIS A 7 -4.33 -9.14 15.84
N GLY A 8 -5.41 -8.36 15.91
CA GLY A 8 -5.91 -7.72 17.13
C GLY A 8 -5.07 -6.60 17.72
N GLY A 9 -4.09 -6.07 16.98
CA GLY A 9 -3.37 -4.87 17.43
C GLY A 9 -4.31 -3.68 17.60
N GLY A 10 -4.12 -2.91 18.68
CA GLY A 10 -4.96 -1.78 19.07
C GLY A 10 -6.28 -2.17 19.75
N VAL A 11 -7.08 -3.00 19.09
CA VAL A 11 -8.50 -3.26 19.46
C VAL A 11 -8.77 -4.64 20.08
N GLY A 12 -7.74 -5.47 20.27
CA GLY A 12 -7.86 -6.78 20.90
C GLY A 12 -8.21 -7.92 19.93
N MET A 13 -8.11 -9.16 20.42
CA MET A 13 -8.36 -10.38 19.65
C MET A 13 -9.77 -10.38 19.05
N GLY A 14 -9.87 -10.69 17.76
CA GLY A 14 -11.11 -10.77 17.00
C GLY A 14 -11.49 -9.52 16.21
N PHE A 15 -10.85 -8.36 16.46
CA PHE A 15 -11.39 -7.07 15.98
C PHE A 15 -10.54 -6.36 14.92
N SER A 16 -9.31 -6.80 14.65
CA SER A 16 -8.49 -6.24 13.56
C SER A 16 -7.57 -7.27 12.92
N GLN A 17 -7.30 -7.07 11.64
CA GLN A 17 -6.19 -7.68 10.90
C GLN A 17 -5.45 -6.54 10.22
N HIS A 18 -4.12 -6.51 10.33
CA HIS A 18 -3.29 -5.48 9.73
C HIS A 18 -1.92 -6.01 9.34
N ALA A 19 -1.30 -5.30 8.40
CA ALA A 19 0.01 -5.60 7.87
C ALA A 19 0.98 -4.46 8.20
N GLY A 20 2.24 -4.81 8.40
CA GLY A 20 3.35 -3.87 8.56
C GLY A 20 4.50 -4.26 7.63
N MET A 21 5.28 -3.29 7.21
CA MET A 21 6.43 -3.52 6.33
C MET A 21 7.59 -2.59 6.72
N VAL A 22 8.82 -3.06 6.53
CA VAL A 22 10.04 -2.25 6.68
C VAL A 22 11.01 -2.59 5.56
N ILE A 23 11.52 -1.56 4.90
CA ILE A 23 12.55 -1.66 3.88
C ILE A 23 13.80 -0.86 4.28
N VAL A 24 14.98 -1.43 4.05
CA VAL A 24 16.27 -0.81 4.40
C VAL A 24 16.85 -0.13 3.17
N ALA A 25 17.28 1.13 3.34
CA ALA A 25 18.09 1.86 2.38
C ALA A 25 19.58 1.72 2.75
N ASP A 26 20.24 0.68 2.26
CA ASP A 26 21.65 0.36 2.57
C ASP A 26 22.66 1.00 1.59
N GLY A 27 22.18 1.84 0.67
CA GLY A 27 23.01 2.52 -0.34
C GLY A 27 23.29 1.71 -1.61
N THR A 28 22.81 0.47 -1.71
CA THR A 28 22.99 -0.37 -2.91
C THR A 28 22.00 -0.02 -4.03
N ALA A 29 22.40 -0.28 -5.28
CA ALA A 29 21.51 -0.11 -6.44
C ALA A 29 20.32 -1.09 -6.39
N GLU A 30 20.51 -2.26 -5.79
CA GLU A 30 19.48 -3.25 -5.54
C GLU A 30 18.43 -2.72 -4.55
N ALA A 31 18.87 -2.09 -3.46
CA ALA A 31 17.96 -1.45 -2.52
C ALA A 31 17.19 -0.30 -3.16
N ALA A 32 17.83 0.53 -3.99
CA ALA A 32 17.15 1.60 -4.73
C ALA A 32 15.98 1.06 -5.58
N LYS A 33 16.20 -0.02 -6.34
CA LYS A 33 15.15 -0.69 -7.13
C LYS A 33 14.01 -1.24 -6.26
N ARG A 34 14.32 -1.73 -5.06
CA ARG A 34 13.29 -2.24 -4.12
C ARG A 34 12.50 -1.07 -3.51
N LEU A 35 13.17 -0.01 -3.10
CA LEU A 35 12.57 1.19 -2.52
C LEU A 35 11.58 1.83 -3.49
N GLU A 36 11.97 2.00 -4.75
CA GLU A 36 11.11 2.55 -5.81
C GLU A 36 9.76 1.82 -5.87
N ARG A 37 9.78 0.49 -5.98
CA ARG A 37 8.54 -0.30 -6.07
C ARG A 37 7.78 -0.36 -4.76
N VAL A 38 8.48 -0.52 -3.65
CA VAL A 38 7.83 -0.79 -2.36
C VAL A 38 7.19 0.46 -1.79
N LEU A 39 7.85 1.62 -1.91
CA LEU A 39 7.29 2.91 -1.47
C LEU A 39 6.25 3.47 -2.45
N TRP A 40 6.15 2.92 -3.67
CA TRP A 40 5.02 3.15 -4.55
C TRP A 40 3.83 2.25 -4.18
N ASN A 41 4.07 0.94 -4.11
CA ASN A 41 3.00 -0.05 -3.97
C ASN A 41 2.31 0.01 -2.60
N ASP A 42 3.04 0.20 -1.50
CA ASP A 42 2.46 0.20 -0.15
C ASP A 42 1.37 1.28 0.02
N PRO A 43 1.62 2.58 -0.21
CA PRO A 43 0.57 3.59 -0.18
C PRO A 43 -0.45 3.45 -1.34
N ALA A 44 -0.03 3.00 -2.53
CA ALA A 44 -0.96 2.80 -3.63
C ALA A 44 -2.04 1.75 -3.32
N THR A 45 -1.75 0.74 -2.49
CA THR A 45 -2.81 -0.18 -2.01
C THR A 45 -3.84 0.51 -1.12
N GLY A 46 -3.44 1.53 -0.35
CA GLY A 46 -4.34 2.38 0.40
C GLY A 46 -5.26 3.19 -0.50
N VAL A 47 -4.71 3.80 -1.56
CA VAL A 47 -5.49 4.52 -2.58
C VAL A 47 -6.44 3.56 -3.30
N MET A 48 -5.94 2.42 -3.79
CA MET A 48 -6.73 1.35 -4.41
C MET A 48 -7.93 0.95 -3.54
N ARG A 49 -7.69 0.65 -2.26
CA ARG A 49 -8.74 0.24 -1.32
C ARG A 49 -9.85 1.29 -1.19
N HIS A 50 -9.49 2.57 -1.12
CA HIS A 50 -10.48 3.64 -0.98
C HIS A 50 -11.17 3.96 -2.32
N ALA A 51 -10.47 3.84 -3.45
CA ALA A 51 -11.07 3.96 -4.76
C ALA A 51 -12.11 2.83 -5.00
N ASP A 52 -11.78 1.59 -4.62
CA ASP A 52 -12.68 0.43 -4.69
C ASP A 52 -13.93 0.62 -3.81
N ALA A 53 -13.77 1.27 -2.65
CA ALA A 53 -14.88 1.64 -1.79
C ALA A 53 -15.72 2.84 -2.29
N GLY A 54 -15.37 3.44 -3.45
CA GLY A 54 -16.15 4.49 -4.11
C GLY A 54 -15.82 5.92 -3.66
N TYR A 55 -14.66 6.18 -3.05
CA TYR A 55 -14.28 7.53 -2.63
C TYR A 55 -13.70 8.33 -3.81
N ASP A 56 -14.39 9.40 -4.21
CA ASP A 56 -13.98 10.26 -5.34
C ASP A 56 -12.54 10.78 -5.20
N ILE A 57 -12.16 11.23 -3.99
CA ILE A 57 -10.81 11.74 -3.73
C ILE A 57 -9.72 10.67 -3.98
N ALA A 58 -10.03 9.40 -3.76
CA ALA A 58 -9.10 8.30 -4.00
C ALA A 58 -9.07 7.90 -5.48
N ILE A 59 -10.22 7.96 -6.16
CA ILE A 59 -10.30 7.76 -7.62
C ILE A 59 -9.50 8.83 -8.35
N GLU A 60 -9.62 10.10 -7.94
CA GLU A 60 -8.84 11.19 -8.54
C GLU A 60 -7.34 11.04 -8.26
N CYS A 61 -6.95 10.70 -7.02
CA CYS A 61 -5.57 10.37 -6.70
C CYS A 61 -5.04 9.20 -7.55
N ALA A 62 -5.84 8.16 -7.77
CA ALA A 62 -5.47 7.02 -8.61
C ALA A 62 -5.25 7.41 -10.07
N LYS A 63 -6.08 8.32 -10.63
CA LYS A 63 -5.92 8.87 -11.98
C LYS A 63 -4.68 9.75 -12.08
N GLU A 64 -4.48 10.67 -11.14
CA GLU A 64 -3.33 11.58 -11.09
C GLU A 64 -2.01 10.81 -11.10
N HIS A 65 -1.94 9.74 -10.31
CA HIS A 65 -0.77 8.89 -10.18
C HIS A 65 -0.75 7.70 -11.15
N GLN A 66 -1.70 7.62 -12.10
CA GLN A 66 -1.74 6.59 -13.16
C GLN A 66 -1.70 5.16 -12.61
N LEU A 67 -2.43 4.90 -11.52
CA LEU A 67 -2.53 3.56 -10.95
C LEU A 67 -3.28 2.63 -11.92
N ASN A 68 -2.76 1.41 -12.09
CA ASN A 68 -3.43 0.38 -12.87
C ASN A 68 -4.48 -0.33 -12.01
N LEU A 69 -5.73 0.16 -12.07
CA LEU A 69 -6.88 -0.38 -11.34
C LEU A 69 -7.95 -0.90 -12.32
N PRO A 70 -7.83 -2.13 -12.86
CA PRO A 70 -8.68 -2.60 -13.97
C PRO A 70 -10.19 -2.63 -13.70
N GLY A 71 -10.60 -2.79 -12.43
CA GLY A 71 -12.02 -2.77 -12.06
C GLY A 71 -12.60 -1.37 -11.82
N ILE A 72 -11.78 -0.32 -11.90
CA ILE A 72 -12.15 1.06 -11.53
C ILE A 72 -11.84 2.04 -12.66
N LEU A 73 -10.64 1.97 -13.25
CA LEU A 73 -10.12 2.91 -14.25
C LEU A 73 -9.94 2.30 -15.65
N GLY A 74 -10.09 0.97 -15.78
CA GLY A 74 -9.92 0.21 -17.02
C GLY A 74 -11.23 -0.16 -17.68
#